data_AF-A0A941X9P2-F1
#
_entry.id   AF-A0A941X9P2-F1
#
_cell.length_a   1.000
_cell.length_b   1.000
_cell.length_c   1.000
_cell.angle_alpha   90.00
_cell.angle_beta   90.00
_cell.angle_gamma   90.00
#
_symmetry.space_group_name_H-M   'P 1'
#
loop_
_entity.id
_entity.type
_entity.pdbx_description
1 polymer ?
#
loop_
_entity_poly.entity_id
_entity_poly.type
_entity_poly.pdbx_seq_one_letter_code
_entity_poly.pdbx_strand_id
1 'polypeptide(L)' 'MIIAKQVISSIIEEKKKNNKEPSIASFTEIQSVVIRSLKSEINELCKTGEIDKHKTLNGWAFSITETAN' A
#
# COMPACT_ATOMS: atom_id res chain seq x y z
N MET A 1 4.26 4.68 -6.04
CA MET A 1 5.51 4.28 -5.36
C MET A 1 5.43 4.63 -3.88
N ILE A 2 5.50 3.63 -3.00
CA ILE A 2 5.49 3.85 -1.55
C ILE A 2 6.87 4.31 -1.10
N ILE A 3 6.96 5.52 -0.54
CA ILE A 3 8.21 6.08 -0.02
C ILE A 3 8.21 5.93 1.50
N ALA A 4 9.10 5.08 2.03
CA ALA A 4 9.16 4.76 3.46
C ALA A 4 9.22 6.01 4.36
N LYS A 5 9.98 7.04 3.94
CA LYS A 5 10.06 8.33 4.65
C LYS A 5 8.69 9.01 4.79
N GLN A 6 7.87 9.00 3.73
CA GLN A 6 6.54 9.62 3.76
C GLN A 6 5.59 8.86 4.69
N VAL A 7 5.64 7.53 4.68
CA VAL A 7 4.84 6.69 5.60
C VAL A 7 5.21 6.99 7.05
N ILE A 8 6.50 7.02 7.36
CA ILE A 8 6.99 7.33 8.72
C ILE A 8 6.56 8.74 9.14
N SER A 9 6.76 9.75 8.28
CA SER A 9 6.34 11.13 8.54
C SER A 9 4.84 11.23 8.82
N SER A 10 4.00 10.58 8.00
CA SER A 10 2.54 10.60 8.16
C SER A 10 2.10 10.04 9.51
N ILE A 11 2.69 8.93 9.96
CA ILE A 11 2.35 8.30 11.26
C ILE A 11 2.74 9.22 12.41
N ILE A 12 3.93 9.82 12.36
CA ILE A 12 4.42 10.74 13.39
C ILE A 12 3.54 12.00 13.46
N GLU A 13 3.21 12.59 12.31
CA GLU A 13 2.36 13.78 12.24
C GLU A 13 0.95 13.51 12.77
N GLU A 14 0.37 12.36 12.45
CA GLU A 14 -0.94 11.96 12.97
C GLU A 14 -0.90 11.78 14.50
N LYS A 15 0.14 11.17 15.06
CA LYS A 15 0.29 11.05 16.52
C LYS A 15 0.45 12.40 17.20
N LYS A 16 1.26 13.30 16.63
CA LYS A 16 1.41 14.69 17.12
C LYS A 16 0.08 15.44 17.10
N LYS A 17 -0.69 15.37 16.01
CA LYS A 17 -2.02 16.00 15.90
C LYS A 17 -3.00 15.49 16.98
N ASN A 18 -2.82 14.24 17.41
CA ASN A 18 -3.65 13.60 18.42
C ASN A 18 -3.04 13.60 19.83
N ASN A 19 -1.95 14.36 20.07
CA ASN A 19 -1.23 14.43 21.35
C ASN A 19 -0.83 13.05 21.91
N LYS A 20 -0.50 12.08 21.03
CA LYS A 20 -0.06 10.73 21.43
C LYS A 20 1.46 10.67 21.53
N GLU A 21 1.99 10.55 22.75
CA GLU A 21 3.43 10.36 23.02
C GLU A 21 3.76 8.90 23.41
N PRO A 22 4.91 8.35 23.00
CA PRO A 22 5.89 8.96 22.11
C PRO A 22 5.38 9.03 20.67
N SER A 23 5.58 10.18 20.02
CA SER A 23 5.25 10.40 18.61
C SER A 23 6.23 9.69 17.66
N ILE A 24 6.36 8.36 17.80
CA ILE A 24 7.23 7.49 16.97
C ILE A 24 6.38 6.60 16.06
N ALA A 25 6.91 6.23 14.90
CA ALA A 25 6.31 5.22 14.04
C ALA A 25 6.88 3.84 14.42
N SER A 26 6.04 2.97 14.99
CA SER A 26 6.44 1.57 15.22
C SER A 26 6.48 0.81 13.89
N PHE A 27 7.26 -0.28 13.85
CA PHE A 27 7.35 -1.11 12.65
C PHE A 27 5.99 -1.71 12.25
N THR A 28 5.16 -2.09 13.22
CA THR A 28 3.80 -2.58 12.98
C THR A 28 2.89 -1.53 12.33
N GLU A 29 2.98 -0.27 12.74
CA GLU A 29 2.22 0.83 12.12
C GLU A 29 2.70 1.10 10.70
N ILE A 30 4.01 1.08 10.48
CA ILE A 30 4.60 1.22 9.14
C ILE A 30 4.09 0.10 8.24
N GLN A 31 4.17 -1.16 8.69
CA GLN A 31 3.67 -2.32 7.94
C GLN A 31 2.18 -2.18 7.60
N SER A 32 1.35 -1.75 8.57
CA SER A 32 -0.08 -1.57 8.37
C SER A 32 -0.39 -0.54 7.27
N VAL A 33 0.28 0.61 7.29
CA VAL A 33 0.11 1.66 6.26
C VAL A 33 0.58 1.16 4.90
N VAL A 34 1.75 0.53 4.82
CA VAL A 34 2.30 -0.02 3.58
C VAL A 34 1.36 -1.06 2.96
N ILE A 35 0.89 -2.03 3.75
CA ILE A 35 -0.03 -3.07 3.28
C ILE A 35 -1.35 -2.45 2.79
N ARG A 36 -1.88 -1.45 3.50
CA ARG A 36 -3.10 -0.75 3.08
C ARG A 36 -2.91 -0.03 1.75
N SER A 37 -1.79 0.66 1.57
CA SER A 37 -1.45 1.35 0.32
C SER A 37 -1.33 0.36 -0.84
N LEU A 38 -0.59 -0.74 -0.67
CA LEU A 38 -0.46 -1.79 -1.69
C LEU A 38 -1.81 -2.40 -2.05
N LYS A 39 -2.64 -2.71 -1.05
CA LYS A 39 -3.99 -3.25 -1.29
C LYS A 39 -4.86 -2.28 -2.08
N SER A 40 -4.75 -0.97 -1.82
CA SER A 40 -5.48 0.04 -2.59
C SER A 40 -5.02 0.09 -4.04
N GLU A 41 -3.71 0.07 -4.27
CA GLU A 41 -3.10 0.07 -5.62
C GLU A 41 -3.54 -1.17 -6.42
N ILE A 42 -3.46 -2.36 -5.82
CA ILE A 42 -3.96 -3.60 -6.41
C ILE A 42 -5.45 -3.50 -6.77
N ASN A 43 -6.27 -2.92 -5.90
CA ASN A 43 -7.69 -2.77 -6.19
C ASN A 43 -7.97 -1.83 -7.36
N GLU A 44 -7.21 -0.75 -7.51
CA GLU A 44 -7.34 0.14 -8.67
C GLU A 44 -6.92 -0.56 -9.97
N LEU A 45 -5.80 -1.29 -9.96
CA LEU A 45 -5.37 -2.10 -11.10
C LEU A 45 -6.41 -3.18 -11.48
N CYS A 46 -7.10 -3.76 -10.48
CA CYS A 46 -8.21 -4.67 -10.74
C CYS A 46 -9.41 -3.98 -11.40
N LYS A 47 -9.70 -2.71 -11.05
CA LYS A 47 -10.81 -1.95 -11.63
C LYS A 47 -10.51 -1.51 -13.06
N THR A 48 -9.27 -1.14 -13.36
CA THR A 48 -8.84 -0.75 -14.72
C THR A 48 -8.73 -1.96 -15.65
N GLY A 49 -8.75 -3.18 -15.10
CA GLY A 49 -8.60 -4.43 -15.85
C GLY A 49 -7.15 -4.76 -16.18
N GLU A 50 -6.19 -3.98 -15.66
CA GLU A 50 -4.74 -4.23 -15.83
C GLU A 50 -4.30 -5.52 -15.14
N ILE A 51 -4.98 -5.91 -14.05
CA ILE A 51 -4.77 -7.20 -13.39
C ILE A 51 -6.09 -7.93 -13.12
N ASP A 52 -6.10 -9.24 -13.34
CA ASP A 52 -7.24 -10.10 -12.98
C ASP A 52 -7.19 -10.41 -11.47
N LYS A 53 -8.18 -9.92 -10.73
CA LYS A 53 -8.28 -10.09 -9.27
C LYS A 53 -8.24 -11.55 -8.82
N HIS A 54 -8.97 -12.44 -9.50
CA HIS A 54 -9.09 -13.84 -9.10
C HIS A 54 -7.83 -14.64 -9.41
N LYS A 55 -7.14 -14.31 -10.51
CA LYS A 55 -5.87 -14.93 -10.87
C LYS A 55 -4.70 -14.40 -10.07
N THR A 56 -4.68 -13.09 -9.83
CA THR A 56 -3.56 -12.38 -9.18
C THR A 56 -3.54 -12.59 -7.67
N LEU A 57 -4.69 -12.47 -6.99
CA LEU A 57 -4.74 -12.58 -5.52
C LEU A 57 -4.78 -14.03 -4.99
N ASN A 58 -5.25 -14.98 -5.81
CA ASN A 58 -5.26 -16.41 -5.42
C ASN A 58 -4.03 -17.17 -5.91
N GLY A 59 -3.08 -16.52 -6.60
CA GLY A 59 -1.85 -17.14 -7.10
C GLY A 59 -2.00 -18.02 -8.34
N TRP A 60 -3.05 -17.82 -9.14
CA TRP A 60 -3.35 -18.67 -10.31
C TRP A 60 -2.72 -18.14 -11.59
N ALA A 61 -2.43 -16.84 -11.71
CA ALA A 61 -1.52 -16.28 -12.72
C ALA A 61 -1.27 -14.78 -12.46
N PHE A 62 -0.02 -14.34 -12.53
CA PHE A 62 0.37 -12.93 -12.63
C PHE A 62 0.67 -12.64 -14.11
N SER A 63 -0.35 -12.59 -14.96
CA SER A 63 -0.17 -12.22 -16.37
C SER A 63 -0.31 -10.72 -16.50
N ILE A 64 0.82 -10.00 -16.48
CA ILE A 64 0.89 -8.61 -16.91
C ILE A 64 0.73 -8.64 -18.42
N THR A 65 -0.40 -8.19 -18.95
CA THR A 65 -0.51 -7.91 -20.38
C THR A 65 0.30 -6.65 -20.66
N GLU A 66 1.59 -6.81 -20.95
CA GLU A 66 2.35 -5.74 -21.60
C GLU A 66 1.72 -5.49 -22.97
N THR A 67 1.05 -4.35 -23.14
CA THR A 67 0.75 -3.85 -24.48
C THR A 67 2.09 -3.60 -25.17
N ALA A 68 2.46 -4.51 -26.06
CA ALA A 68 3.56 -4.33 -26.99
C ALA A 68 3.30 -3.06 -27.82
N ASN A 69 4.28 -2.15 -27.82
CA ASN A 69 4.33 -1.01 -28.73
C ASN A 69 4.46 -1.46 -30.18
#